data_AF-A0A396GV71-F1
#
_entry.id   AF-A0A396GV71-F1
#
_cell.length_a   1.000
_cell.length_b   1.000
_cell.length_c   1.000
_cell.angle_alpha   90.00
_cell.angle_beta   90.00
_cell.angle_gamma   90.00
#
_symmetry.space_group_name_H-M   'P 1'
#
loop_
_entity.id
_entity.type
_entity.pdbx_description
1 polymer ?
#
loop_
_entity_poly.entity_id
_entity_poly.type
_entity_poly.pdbx_seq_one_letter_code
_entity_poly.pdbx_strand_id
1 'polypeptide(L)'
;MFQVIRSLVPDCQNHEDIVDKHAGEQARPNEADGAKADEDHTQKKTRKRKLPPGTSEYQAAWDEFDEEESDCGIEDDDEDSEEESDNVSMMEVDDMTEEKIQDELKAIKEAHAADEEFPDEVDTPLDVPARTRFAKYKGLKSIRNSIWDPMESLPQDYPKNYNYHSFKRTQKQVLAKALEMERENSQDCIPVGSYIRLHIMEVPTGVASKLCILSKTTPVTACGLLEHENEVSVLHFRPIFSCEFKNADKNKMERFLHAGRFSIASVYAPISFSPFPTIILKRAVEDATPEVAALGSLKTVDRDRIILKRLILTGYPQRVSKRKASVKHMFYNPEDVKFFKPLEIYTKRSLRGRIKEPVGTHGAMKCLLNGVLEQRDTVCMNLYKRAYPKRPNHLFPLSSASDSLPCMEDQNAV
;
A
#
# COMPACT_ATOMS: atom_id res chain seq x y z
N MET A 1 23.80 2.22 36.68
CA MET A 1 24.69 1.12 36.25
C MET A 1 23.79 -0.03 35.85
N PHE A 2 23.67 -0.30 34.55
CA PHE A 2 22.84 -1.39 34.01
C PHE A 2 23.57 -2.72 34.19
N GLN A 3 22.90 -3.75 34.69
CA GLN A 3 23.45 -5.09 34.81
C GLN A 3 22.47 -6.08 34.19
N VAL A 4 22.82 -6.60 33.01
CA VAL A 4 22.09 -7.69 32.34
C VAL A 4 22.42 -8.98 33.09
N ILE A 5 21.42 -9.59 33.73
CA ILE A 5 21.62 -10.79 34.57
C ILE A 5 21.53 -12.07 33.73
N ARG A 6 20.68 -12.10 32.71
CA ARG A 6 20.49 -13.24 31.83
C ARG A 6 20.39 -12.74 30.39
N SER A 7 21.24 -13.32 29.56
CA SER A 7 21.27 -13.07 28.13
C SER A 7 20.94 -14.35 27.38
N LEU A 8 19.97 -14.32 26.46
CA LEU A 8 19.62 -15.48 25.63
C LEU A 8 20.40 -15.45 24.31
N VAL A 9 20.85 -16.63 23.86
CA VAL A 9 21.28 -16.83 22.48
C VAL A 9 20.01 -16.92 21.63
N PRO A 10 19.87 -16.13 20.55
CA PRO A 10 18.69 -16.23 19.70
C PRO A 10 18.68 -17.59 18.98
N ASP A 11 17.71 -18.44 19.29
CA ASP A 11 17.40 -19.62 18.48
C ASP A 11 16.78 -19.15 17.15
N CYS A 12 17.37 -19.58 16.04
CA CYS A 12 17.11 -19.08 14.69
C CYS A 12 15.74 -19.47 14.10
N GLN A 13 14.79 -19.99 14.88
CA GLN A 13 13.59 -20.65 14.30
C GLN A 13 12.24 -20.37 14.97
N ASN A 14 12.14 -19.53 16.00
CA ASN A 14 10.85 -19.25 16.63
C ASN A 14 10.49 -17.76 16.55
N HIS A 15 9.81 -17.36 15.48
CA HIS A 15 8.87 -16.25 15.56
C HIS A 15 7.70 -16.75 16.40
N GLU A 16 7.71 -16.45 17.70
CA GLU A 16 6.58 -16.77 18.56
C GLU A 16 5.35 -15.99 18.07
N ASP A 17 4.39 -16.74 17.53
CA ASP A 17 3.02 -16.29 17.36
C ASP A 17 2.52 -15.80 18.72
N ILE A 18 2.10 -14.53 18.77
CA ILE A 18 1.40 -13.97 19.93
C ILE A 18 0.10 -14.77 20.09
N VAL A 19 0.11 -15.73 21.01
CA VAL A 19 -1.08 -16.43 21.48
C VAL A 19 -1.92 -15.42 22.24
N ASP A 20 -3.01 -15.01 21.59
CA ASP A 20 -3.99 -14.05 22.07
C ASP A 20 -4.66 -14.54 23.37
N LYS A 21 -4.35 -13.91 24.51
CA LYS A 21 -5.00 -14.16 25.81
C LYS A 21 -6.34 -13.42 25.97
N HIS A 22 -6.84 -12.73 24.93
CA HIS A 22 -8.10 -11.98 24.98
C HIS A 22 -9.14 -12.43 23.95
N ALA A 23 -9.03 -13.64 23.39
CA ALA A 23 -10.04 -14.26 22.51
C ALA A 23 -11.38 -14.62 23.20
N GLY A 24 -11.67 -14.02 24.35
CA GLY A 24 -12.82 -14.32 25.21
C GLY A 24 -13.92 -13.27 25.19
N GLU A 25 -14.04 -12.37 24.22
CA GLU A 25 -15.20 -11.45 24.18
C GLU A 25 -15.44 -10.78 22.82
N GLN A 26 -15.49 -11.54 21.73
CA GLN A 26 -16.10 -11.07 20.48
C GLN A 26 -17.00 -12.16 19.90
N ALA A 27 -18.27 -12.11 20.28
CA ALA A 27 -19.33 -12.92 19.71
C ALA A 27 -19.44 -12.65 18.19
N ARG A 28 -19.17 -13.68 17.38
CA ARG A 28 -19.44 -13.68 15.95
C ARG A 28 -20.97 -13.70 15.73
N PRO A 29 -21.57 -12.82 14.91
CA PRO A 29 -22.89 -13.08 14.36
C PRO A 29 -22.78 -14.15 13.27
N ASN A 30 -23.74 -15.07 13.30
CA ASN A 30 -23.82 -16.30 12.52
C ASN A 30 -23.69 -16.11 11.00
N GLU A 31 -22.88 -16.96 10.38
CA GLU A 31 -22.87 -17.26 8.95
C GLU A 31 -24.15 -18.02 8.58
N ALA A 32 -25.22 -17.29 8.24
CA ALA A 32 -26.39 -17.82 7.56
C ALA A 32 -27.18 -16.66 6.95
N ASP A 33 -26.68 -16.12 5.84
CA ASP A 33 -27.46 -15.51 4.75
C ASP A 33 -26.49 -14.86 3.75
N GLY A 34 -25.92 -15.69 2.87
CA GLY A 34 -24.96 -15.28 1.86
C GLY A 34 -24.83 -16.30 0.74
N ALA A 35 -25.93 -16.97 0.39
CA ALA A 35 -25.97 -17.95 -0.69
C ALA A 35 -27.27 -17.80 -1.50
N LYS A 36 -27.57 -16.57 -1.96
CA LYS A 36 -28.59 -16.28 -2.99
C LYS A 36 -28.29 -14.95 -3.67
N ALA A 37 -27.23 -14.87 -4.48
CA ALA A 37 -27.05 -13.77 -5.43
C ALA A 37 -26.01 -14.07 -6.54
N ASP A 38 -25.83 -15.33 -6.95
CA ASP A 38 -25.00 -15.69 -8.12
C ASP A 38 -25.68 -16.82 -8.92
N GLU A 39 -26.95 -16.63 -9.25
CA GLU A 39 -27.66 -17.41 -10.26
C GLU A 39 -28.46 -16.44 -11.13
N ASP A 40 -27.78 -15.71 -12.00
CA ASP A 40 -28.40 -15.18 -13.23
C ASP A 40 -27.32 -14.62 -14.17
N HIS A 41 -26.56 -15.53 -14.79
CA HIS A 41 -26.11 -15.35 -16.17
C HIS A 41 -25.85 -16.73 -16.78
N THR A 42 -26.91 -17.23 -17.43
CA THR A 42 -26.91 -18.42 -18.25
C THR A 42 -25.73 -18.37 -19.24
N GLN A 43 -24.75 -19.25 -19.04
CA GLN A 43 -23.67 -19.48 -19.98
C GLN A 43 -24.24 -20.14 -21.24
N LYS A 44 -24.40 -19.40 -22.32
CA LYS A 44 -24.45 -20.02 -23.66
C LYS A 44 -23.02 -20.35 -24.09
N LYS A 45 -22.58 -21.58 -23.83
CA LYS A 45 -21.43 -22.18 -24.51
C LYS A 45 -21.85 -22.51 -25.95
N THR A 46 -21.39 -21.74 -26.94
CA THR A 46 -21.45 -22.15 -28.35
C THR A 46 -20.24 -23.04 -28.67
N ARG A 47 -20.50 -24.24 -29.23
CA ARG A 47 -19.45 -25.17 -29.71
C ARG A 47 -18.79 -24.58 -30.97
N LYS A 48 -17.46 -24.60 -31.06
CA LYS A 48 -16.72 -24.20 -32.28
C LYS A 48 -16.65 -25.39 -33.25
N ARG A 49 -17.14 -25.23 -34.48
CA ARG A 49 -16.87 -26.14 -35.62
C ARG A 49 -15.55 -25.76 -36.29
N LYS A 50 -14.80 -26.75 -36.82
CA LYS A 50 -13.62 -26.49 -37.68
C LYS A 50 -14.11 -25.92 -39.02
N LEU A 51 -13.88 -24.63 -39.20
CA LEU A 51 -14.06 -23.96 -40.49
C LEU A 51 -12.84 -24.25 -41.39
N PRO A 52 -12.98 -24.22 -42.72
CA PRO A 52 -11.84 -24.35 -43.63
C PRO A 52 -10.81 -23.25 -43.36
N PRO A 53 -9.49 -23.56 -43.45
CA PRO A 53 -8.43 -22.61 -43.15
C PRO A 53 -8.55 -21.38 -44.06
N GLY A 54 -8.68 -20.19 -43.45
CA GLY A 54 -8.77 -18.90 -44.15
C GLY A 54 -10.12 -18.17 -44.05
N THR A 55 -11.08 -18.67 -43.27
CA THR A 55 -12.36 -17.97 -43.02
C THR A 55 -12.28 -17.02 -41.82
N SER A 56 -12.78 -15.81 -41.99
CA SER A 56 -12.84 -14.78 -40.93
C SER A 56 -14.06 -15.01 -40.04
N GLU A 57 -13.96 -14.70 -38.73
CA GLU A 57 -15.06 -14.81 -37.76
C GLU A 57 -16.37 -14.13 -38.23
N TYR A 58 -16.29 -13.09 -39.08
CA TYR A 58 -17.45 -12.40 -39.63
C TYR A 58 -18.22 -13.21 -40.68
N GLN A 59 -17.54 -14.09 -41.43
CA GLN A 59 -18.16 -14.94 -42.45
C GLN A 59 -18.93 -16.10 -41.82
N ALA A 60 -18.48 -16.59 -40.65
CA ALA A 60 -19.09 -17.73 -39.96
C ALA A 60 -20.49 -17.44 -39.37
N ALA A 61 -20.88 -16.17 -39.23
CA ALA A 61 -22.12 -15.77 -38.57
C ALA A 61 -23.38 -15.79 -39.47
N TRP A 62 -23.25 -16.13 -40.77
CA TRP A 62 -24.36 -16.06 -41.74
C TRP A 62 -25.00 -17.42 -42.08
N ASP A 63 -24.37 -18.54 -41.71
CA ASP A 63 -24.77 -19.90 -42.11
C ASP A 63 -25.53 -20.70 -41.02
N GLU A 64 -25.97 -20.06 -39.93
CA GLU A 64 -26.72 -20.74 -38.84
C GLU A 64 -28.24 -20.79 -39.13
N PHE A 65 -28.68 -21.62 -40.07
CA PHE A 65 -30.08 -22.05 -40.22
C PHE A 65 -30.15 -23.42 -40.90
N ASP A 66 -29.93 -24.51 -40.14
CA ASP A 66 -30.72 -25.76 -40.23
C ASP A 66 -30.14 -26.86 -39.31
N GLU A 67 -31.09 -27.43 -38.57
CA GLU A 67 -31.26 -28.77 -37.99
C GLU A 67 -30.19 -29.48 -37.10
N GLU A 68 -30.78 -30.08 -36.06
CA GLU A 68 -30.24 -30.94 -35.01
C GLU A 68 -30.09 -32.39 -35.51
N GLU A 69 -29.02 -33.11 -35.13
CA GLU A 69 -29.12 -34.50 -34.61
C GLU A 69 -27.75 -35.07 -34.14
N SER A 70 -27.82 -35.65 -32.93
CA SER A 70 -27.32 -36.96 -32.43
C SER A 70 -25.92 -37.57 -32.75
N ASP A 71 -25.31 -38.02 -31.64
CA ASP A 71 -24.50 -39.25 -31.38
C ASP A 71 -22.94 -39.32 -31.54
N CYS A 72 -22.41 -40.33 -30.86
CA CYS A 72 -21.18 -40.51 -30.07
C CYS A 72 -19.86 -40.96 -30.75
N GLY A 73 -18.72 -40.79 -30.02
CA GLY A 73 -17.70 -41.86 -29.84
C GLY A 73 -16.23 -41.63 -30.29
N ILE A 74 -15.32 -41.58 -29.27
CA ILE A 74 -13.98 -42.23 -29.13
C ILE A 74 -12.69 -41.70 -29.85
N GLU A 75 -11.77 -41.20 -29.00
CA GLU A 75 -10.29 -41.40 -28.78
C GLU A 75 -9.15 -41.20 -29.83
N ASP A 76 -7.98 -40.85 -29.24
CA ASP A 76 -6.55 -41.00 -29.64
C ASP A 76 -5.90 -39.99 -30.62
N ASP A 77 -4.63 -39.52 -30.51
CA ASP A 77 -3.55 -39.54 -29.50
C ASP A 77 -2.45 -38.50 -29.92
N ASP A 78 -1.45 -38.30 -29.04
CA ASP A 78 -0.07 -37.77 -29.22
C ASP A 78 0.17 -36.24 -29.28
N GLU A 79 0.74 -35.60 -28.24
CA GLU A 79 2.17 -35.50 -27.83
C GLU A 79 3.06 -34.63 -28.74
N ASP A 80 3.45 -33.44 -28.24
CA ASP A 80 4.88 -33.17 -27.98
C ASP A 80 5.08 -31.88 -27.15
N SER A 81 5.99 -32.02 -26.20
CA SER A 81 6.45 -31.05 -25.21
C SER A 81 7.68 -30.29 -25.75
N GLU A 82 7.94 -29.08 -25.25
CA GLU A 82 9.25 -28.73 -24.65
C GLU A 82 9.23 -27.30 -24.08
N GLU A 83 9.71 -27.22 -22.84
CA GLU A 83 9.95 -26.03 -22.02
C GLU A 83 11.37 -25.50 -22.27
N GLU A 84 11.62 -24.21 -22.06
CA GLU A 84 12.91 -23.61 -21.64
C GLU A 84 12.63 -22.10 -21.45
N SER A 85 13.14 -21.31 -20.50
CA SER A 85 13.86 -21.50 -19.24
C SER A 85 13.93 -20.10 -18.60
N ASP A 86 13.76 -20.00 -17.29
CA ASP A 86 13.94 -18.77 -16.50
C ASP A 86 15.36 -18.19 -16.64
N ASN A 87 15.45 -16.88 -16.85
CA ASN A 87 16.69 -16.14 -16.64
C ASN A 87 16.40 -14.84 -15.86
N VAL A 88 16.34 -14.97 -14.54
CA VAL A 88 16.27 -13.85 -13.59
C VAL A 88 17.71 -13.47 -13.23
N SER A 89 18.20 -12.36 -13.77
CA SER A 89 19.49 -11.79 -13.32
C SER A 89 19.34 -11.19 -11.92
N MET A 90 19.93 -11.85 -10.92
CA MET A 90 20.27 -11.25 -9.63
C MET A 90 21.30 -10.13 -9.86
N MET A 91 20.94 -8.88 -9.57
CA MET A 91 21.92 -7.80 -9.38
C MET A 91 22.26 -7.76 -7.90
N GLU A 92 23.52 -8.05 -7.58
CA GLU A 92 24.12 -7.90 -6.26
C GLU A 92 24.01 -6.44 -5.80
N VAL A 93 23.44 -6.25 -4.62
CA VAL A 93 23.34 -4.98 -3.90
C VAL A 93 24.53 -4.97 -2.94
N ASP A 94 25.44 -4.01 -3.10
CA ASP A 94 26.23 -3.35 -2.03
C ASP A 94 27.49 -2.70 -2.63
N ASP A 95 27.29 -1.49 -3.19
CA ASP A 95 28.20 -0.33 -3.24
C ASP A 95 27.68 0.64 -4.32
N MET A 96 26.81 1.55 -3.91
CA MET A 96 26.32 2.61 -4.80
C MET A 96 27.37 3.71 -4.88
N THR A 97 28.04 3.84 -6.04
CA THR A 97 28.99 4.93 -6.31
C THR A 97 28.29 6.28 -6.21
N GLU A 98 29.01 7.35 -5.82
CA GLU A 98 28.46 8.71 -5.70
C GLU A 98 27.71 9.17 -6.97
N GLU A 99 28.13 8.68 -8.13
CA GLU A 99 27.48 8.92 -9.42
C GLU A 99 26.07 8.31 -9.50
N LYS A 100 25.87 7.07 -9.01
CA LYS A 100 24.53 6.45 -8.94
C LYS A 100 23.61 7.21 -7.99
N ILE A 101 24.14 7.72 -6.88
CA ILE A 101 23.37 8.55 -5.95
C ILE A 101 22.95 9.87 -6.62
N GLN A 102 23.86 10.49 -7.39
CA GLN A 102 23.54 11.69 -8.15
C GLN A 102 22.51 11.42 -9.25
N ASP A 103 22.62 10.30 -9.94
CA ASP A 103 21.66 9.87 -10.96
C ASP A 103 20.30 9.55 -10.36
N GLU A 104 20.25 8.88 -9.21
CA GLU A 104 19.01 8.65 -8.46
C GLU A 104 18.39 9.97 -7.98
N LEU A 105 19.19 10.89 -7.44
CA LEU A 105 18.74 12.22 -7.05
C LEU A 105 18.21 13.01 -8.26
N LYS A 106 18.87 12.91 -9.41
CA LYS A 106 18.44 13.54 -10.66
C LYS A 106 17.15 12.93 -11.15
N ALA A 107 17.03 11.60 -11.17
CA ALA A 107 15.82 10.88 -11.53
C ALA A 107 14.65 11.23 -10.58
N ILE A 108 14.90 11.34 -9.27
CA ILE A 108 13.89 11.77 -8.29
C ILE A 108 13.47 13.22 -8.54
N LYS A 109 14.42 14.13 -8.83
CA LYS A 109 14.13 15.53 -9.15
C LYS A 109 13.34 15.67 -10.45
N GLU A 110 13.71 14.93 -11.49
CA GLU A 110 13.00 14.88 -12.77
C GLU A 110 11.60 14.30 -12.58
N ALA A 111 11.45 13.23 -11.79
CA ALA A 111 10.15 12.66 -11.46
C ALA A 111 9.27 13.62 -10.64
N HIS A 112 9.86 14.41 -9.75
CA HIS A 112 9.16 15.46 -9.02
C HIS A 112 8.69 16.57 -9.96
N ALA A 113 9.56 17.07 -10.83
CA ALA A 113 9.22 18.09 -11.83
C ALA A 113 8.12 17.60 -12.79
N ALA A 114 8.20 16.34 -13.25
CA ALA A 114 7.19 15.73 -14.10
C ALA A 114 5.83 15.57 -13.38
N ASP A 115 5.83 15.21 -12.09
CA ASP A 115 4.58 15.11 -11.30
C ASP A 115 3.97 16.49 -10.99
N GLU A 116 4.79 17.54 -10.87
CA GLU A 116 4.30 18.92 -10.77
C GLU A 116 3.63 19.38 -12.07
N GLU A 117 4.19 19.04 -13.23
CA GLU A 117 3.61 19.36 -14.54
C GLU A 117 2.38 18.50 -14.86
N PHE A 118 2.41 17.22 -14.54
CA PHE A 118 1.39 16.22 -14.88
C PHE A 118 1.04 15.33 -13.67
N PRO A 119 0.21 15.83 -12.73
CA PRO A 119 0.00 15.15 -11.46
C PRO A 119 -0.80 13.85 -11.61
N ASP A 120 -0.21 12.72 -11.21
CA ASP A 120 -0.82 11.38 -11.25
C ASP A 120 -1.21 10.84 -12.65
N GLU A 121 -0.72 11.43 -13.74
CA GLU A 121 -0.97 10.93 -15.10
C GLU A 121 -0.16 9.65 -15.35
N VAL A 122 -0.82 8.60 -15.85
CA VAL A 122 -0.20 7.31 -16.16
C VAL A 122 -0.69 6.82 -17.51
N ASP A 123 0.25 6.51 -18.40
CA ASP A 123 -0.06 5.96 -19.71
C ASP A 123 -0.51 4.51 -19.63
N THR A 124 -1.48 4.12 -20.46
CA THR A 124 -1.89 2.72 -20.60
C THR A 124 -0.84 1.93 -21.37
N PRO A 125 -0.41 0.74 -20.91
CA PRO A 125 0.56 -0.06 -21.64
C PRO A 125 -0.11 -0.65 -22.88
N LEU A 126 0.68 -0.90 -23.91
CA LEU A 126 0.22 -1.56 -25.14
C LEU A 126 0.11 -3.08 -24.94
N ASP A 127 1.03 -3.66 -24.17
CA ASP A 127 1.19 -5.11 -24.08
C ASP A 127 0.15 -5.78 -23.17
N VAL A 128 -0.26 -5.09 -22.09
CA VAL A 128 -1.18 -5.62 -21.08
C VAL A 128 -2.52 -4.91 -21.17
N PRO A 129 -3.65 -5.65 -21.28
CA PRO A 129 -4.99 -5.05 -21.25
C PRO A 129 -5.18 -4.18 -20.00
N ALA A 130 -5.78 -3.00 -20.20
CA ALA A 130 -5.93 -2.02 -19.13
C ALA A 130 -6.82 -2.55 -17.99
N ARG A 131 -7.80 -3.41 -18.29
CA ARG A 131 -8.62 -4.07 -17.27
C ARG A 131 -7.79 -4.90 -16.29
N THR A 132 -6.76 -5.58 -16.77
CA THR A 132 -5.92 -6.47 -15.95
C THR A 132 -4.95 -5.64 -15.12
N ARG A 133 -4.28 -4.66 -15.74
CA ARG A 133 -3.37 -3.75 -15.04
C ARG A 133 -4.07 -2.97 -13.93
N PHE A 134 -5.28 -2.49 -14.19
CA PHE A 134 -6.04 -1.66 -13.27
C PHE A 134 -7.19 -2.39 -12.57
N ALA A 135 -7.17 -3.73 -12.51
CA ALA A 135 -8.23 -4.53 -11.88
C ALA A 135 -8.48 -4.14 -10.42
N LYS A 136 -7.43 -3.74 -9.69
CA LYS A 136 -7.50 -3.31 -8.29
C LYS A 136 -8.00 -1.87 -8.11
N TYR A 137 -8.25 -1.14 -9.19
CA TYR A 137 -8.68 0.24 -9.16
C TYR A 137 -10.19 0.36 -9.39
N LYS A 138 -10.79 1.35 -8.75
CA LYS A 138 -12.19 1.72 -8.88
C LYS A 138 -12.31 3.17 -9.32
N GLY A 139 -13.27 3.48 -10.17
CA GLY A 139 -13.59 4.88 -10.44
C GLY A 139 -14.59 5.41 -9.42
N LEU A 140 -14.32 6.62 -8.91
CA LEU A 140 -15.20 7.31 -7.99
C LEU A 140 -15.70 8.59 -8.64
N LYS A 141 -17.01 8.85 -8.52
CA LYS A 141 -17.63 10.08 -9.02
C LYS A 141 -17.12 11.34 -8.31
N SER A 142 -16.89 11.24 -7.00
CA SER A 142 -16.32 12.32 -6.20
C SER A 142 -15.61 11.75 -4.99
N ILE A 143 -14.35 12.12 -4.76
CA ILE A 143 -13.58 11.70 -3.58
C ILE A 143 -14.27 12.16 -2.29
N ARG A 144 -15.00 13.28 -2.29
CA ARG A 144 -15.61 13.77 -1.04
C ARG A 144 -16.86 12.95 -0.67
N ASN A 145 -17.74 12.73 -1.63
CA ASN A 145 -19.10 12.26 -1.35
C ASN A 145 -19.32 10.76 -1.61
N SER A 146 -18.46 10.11 -2.40
CA SER A 146 -18.59 8.67 -2.64
C SER A 146 -18.28 7.88 -1.38
N ILE A 147 -18.99 6.77 -1.17
CA ILE A 147 -18.73 5.87 -0.05
C ILE A 147 -17.56 4.97 -0.44
N TRP A 148 -16.67 4.68 0.52
CA TRP A 148 -15.62 3.67 0.39
C TRP A 148 -15.58 2.88 1.68
N ASP A 149 -15.59 1.56 1.59
CA ASP A 149 -15.62 0.69 2.76
C ASP A 149 -14.20 0.55 3.38
N PRO A 150 -14.01 0.88 4.67
CA PRO A 150 -12.76 0.64 5.39
C PRO A 150 -12.36 -0.82 5.54
N MET A 151 -13.25 -1.79 5.32
CA MET A 151 -12.94 -3.21 5.46
C MET A 151 -12.65 -3.91 4.11
N GLU A 152 -12.73 -3.16 3.01
CA GLU A 152 -12.54 -3.72 1.69
C GLU A 152 -11.05 -3.88 1.32
N SER A 153 -10.68 -5.04 0.77
CA SER A 153 -9.35 -5.35 0.19
C SER A 153 -8.18 -5.15 1.16
N LEU A 154 -8.35 -5.59 2.41
CA LEU A 154 -7.34 -5.46 3.46
C LEU A 154 -6.14 -6.41 3.20
N PRO A 155 -4.90 -5.95 3.41
CA PRO A 155 -3.74 -6.84 3.53
C PRO A 155 -3.93 -7.84 4.67
N GLN A 156 -3.37 -9.04 4.54
CA GLN A 156 -3.56 -10.13 5.50
C GLN A 156 -3.18 -9.77 6.94
N ASP A 157 -2.14 -8.97 7.14
CA ASP A 157 -1.69 -8.54 8.46
C ASP A 157 -2.41 -7.29 9.00
N TYR A 158 -3.25 -6.66 8.18
CA TYR A 158 -3.92 -5.43 8.56
C TYR A 158 -4.91 -5.59 9.72
N PRO A 159 -5.73 -6.67 9.76
CA PRO A 159 -6.64 -6.94 10.86
C PRO A 159 -5.94 -7.20 12.20
N LYS A 160 -4.71 -7.73 12.17
CA LYS A 160 -3.91 -8.04 13.37
C LYS A 160 -3.47 -6.79 14.15
N ASN A 161 -3.48 -5.62 13.51
CA ASN A 161 -3.09 -4.38 14.17
C ASN A 161 -4.11 -3.98 15.23
N TYR A 162 -3.62 -3.44 16.34
CA TYR A 162 -4.46 -2.97 17.43
C TYR A 162 -5.34 -1.80 16.96
N ASN A 163 -6.64 -1.85 17.28
CA ASN A 163 -7.60 -0.82 16.92
C ASN A 163 -8.28 -0.21 18.15
N TYR A 164 -8.30 1.11 18.22
CA TYR A 164 -9.04 1.82 19.26
C TYR A 164 -10.46 2.14 18.79
N HIS A 165 -11.45 1.96 19.67
CA HIS A 165 -12.78 2.51 19.44
C HIS A 165 -12.78 4.06 19.50
N SER A 166 -11.98 4.64 20.41
CA SER A 166 -11.76 6.08 20.48
C SER A 166 -10.40 6.40 21.10
N PHE A 167 -9.41 6.71 20.25
CA PHE A 167 -8.04 6.99 20.68
C PHE A 167 -7.96 8.08 21.76
N LYS A 168 -8.69 9.20 21.57
CA LYS A 168 -8.68 10.34 22.52
C LYS A 168 -9.24 9.97 23.90
N ARG A 169 -10.20 9.05 23.96
CA ARG A 169 -10.79 8.61 25.23
C ARG A 169 -9.80 7.73 25.97
N THR A 170 -9.25 6.72 25.28
CA THR A 170 -8.27 5.81 25.88
C THR A 170 -7.02 6.55 26.32
N GLN A 171 -6.50 7.46 25.50
CA GLN A 171 -5.37 8.32 25.87
C GLN A 171 -5.62 9.08 27.19
N LYS A 172 -6.79 9.71 27.35
CA LYS A 172 -7.13 10.41 28.60
C LYS A 172 -7.19 9.46 29.79
N GLN A 173 -7.72 8.26 29.59
CA GLN A 173 -7.83 7.25 30.65
C GLN A 173 -6.46 6.74 31.07
N VAL A 174 -5.60 6.39 30.12
CA VAL A 174 -4.23 5.89 30.38
C VAL A 174 -3.39 6.96 31.08
N LEU A 175 -3.45 8.21 30.60
CA LEU A 175 -2.72 9.31 31.24
C LEU A 175 -3.27 9.64 32.64
N ALA A 176 -4.59 9.61 32.84
CA ALA A 176 -5.18 9.82 34.16
C ALA A 176 -4.77 8.73 35.15
N LYS A 177 -4.80 7.46 34.72
CA LYS A 177 -4.35 6.31 35.51
C LYS A 177 -2.87 6.41 35.88
N ALA A 178 -2.01 6.83 34.95
CA ALA A 178 -0.59 7.08 35.23
C ALA A 178 -0.40 8.18 36.29
N LEU A 179 -1.14 9.29 36.18
CA LEU A 179 -1.08 10.38 37.17
C LEU A 179 -1.64 9.99 38.54
N GLU A 180 -2.64 9.10 38.59
CA GLU A 180 -3.18 8.56 39.84
C GLU A 180 -2.16 7.65 40.53
N MET A 181 -1.48 6.76 39.78
CA MET A 181 -0.39 5.91 40.29
C MET A 181 0.82 6.70 40.81
N GLU A 182 1.07 7.90 40.28
CA GLU A 182 2.10 8.80 40.81
C GLU A 182 1.70 9.47 42.12
N ARG A 183 0.41 9.75 42.33
CA ARG A 183 -0.12 10.42 43.52
C ARG A 183 -0.29 9.46 44.68
N GLU A 184 -0.86 8.30 44.39
CA GLU A 184 -0.95 7.19 45.31
C GLU A 184 0.42 6.57 45.38
N ASN A 185 1.24 7.02 46.33
CA ASN A 185 2.61 6.57 46.61
C ASN A 185 2.59 5.10 47.07
N SER A 186 2.12 4.23 46.19
CA SER A 186 1.92 2.80 46.35
C SER A 186 3.29 2.16 46.48
N GLN A 187 3.38 1.09 47.27
CA GLN A 187 4.66 0.39 47.52
C GLN A 187 5.35 -0.12 46.24
N ASP A 188 4.64 -0.17 45.12
CA ASP A 188 5.13 -0.64 43.82
C ASP A 188 5.72 0.47 42.91
N CYS A 189 5.68 1.75 43.34
CA CYS A 189 6.15 2.89 42.54
C CYS A 189 7.50 3.42 43.05
N ILE A 190 8.42 3.77 42.15
CA ILE A 190 9.70 4.41 42.51
C ILE A 190 9.54 5.94 42.38
N PRO A 191 9.86 6.74 43.42
CA PRO A 191 9.73 8.18 43.35
C PRO A 191 10.81 8.83 42.46
N VAL A 192 10.43 9.92 41.80
CA VAL A 192 11.32 10.69 40.91
C VAL A 192 12.55 11.19 41.66
N GLY A 193 13.73 11.04 41.05
CA GLY A 193 15.01 11.45 41.64
C GLY A 193 15.74 10.34 42.41
N SER A 194 15.17 9.13 42.48
CA SER A 194 15.80 7.98 43.12
C SER A 194 16.88 7.35 42.23
N TYR A 195 17.99 6.94 42.84
CA TYR A 195 19.00 6.11 42.17
C TYR A 195 18.57 4.65 42.21
N ILE A 196 18.36 4.07 41.03
CA ILE A 196 17.88 2.70 40.90
C ILE A 196 18.84 1.81 40.11
N ARG A 197 18.76 0.52 40.39
CA ARG A 197 19.36 -0.54 39.58
C ARG A 197 18.25 -1.29 38.86
N LEU A 198 18.19 -1.13 37.54
CA LEU A 198 17.22 -1.82 36.71
C LEU A 198 17.76 -3.19 36.30
N HIS A 199 16.98 -4.23 36.57
CA HIS A 199 17.24 -5.60 36.19
C HIS A 199 16.25 -6.00 35.09
N ILE A 200 16.72 -6.02 33.84
CA ILE A 200 15.90 -6.35 32.68
C ILE A 200 16.08 -7.83 32.38
N MET A 201 14.96 -8.54 32.25
CA MET A 201 14.93 -9.96 31.91
C MET A 201 14.99 -10.15 30.39
N GLU A 202 15.52 -11.29 29.94
CA GLU A 202 15.41 -11.77 28.55
C GLU A 202 15.98 -10.83 27.49
N VAL A 203 17.11 -10.19 27.78
CA VAL A 203 17.82 -9.37 26.78
C VAL A 203 18.62 -10.29 25.86
N PRO A 204 18.48 -10.22 24.53
CA PRO A 204 19.32 -10.98 23.60
C PRO A 204 20.80 -10.64 23.80
N THR A 205 21.68 -11.66 23.77
CA THR A 205 23.14 -11.50 23.95
C THR A 205 23.73 -10.45 23.01
N GLY A 206 23.33 -10.44 21.74
CA GLY A 206 23.80 -9.47 20.76
C GLY A 206 23.48 -8.02 21.12
N VAL A 207 22.31 -7.77 21.72
CA VAL A 207 21.90 -6.42 22.17
C VAL A 207 22.63 -6.06 23.46
N ALA A 208 22.75 -6.99 24.40
CA ALA A 208 23.44 -6.77 25.67
C ALA A 208 24.91 -6.37 25.46
N SER A 209 25.63 -7.08 24.58
CA SER A 209 27.02 -6.78 24.25
C SER A 209 27.19 -5.40 23.61
N LYS A 210 26.31 -5.05 22.65
CA LYS A 210 26.30 -3.73 22.01
C LYS A 210 26.00 -2.61 23.02
N LEU A 211 25.04 -2.81 23.93
CA LEU A 211 24.71 -1.84 24.98
C LEU A 211 25.86 -1.63 25.96
N CYS A 212 26.57 -2.69 26.35
CA CYS A 212 27.76 -2.58 27.21
C CYS A 212 28.86 -1.73 26.55
N ILE A 213 29.09 -1.89 25.26
CA ILE A 213 30.05 -1.07 24.50
C ILE A 213 29.56 0.39 24.43
N LEU A 214 28.31 0.60 24.01
CA LEU A 214 27.71 1.93 23.85
C LEU A 214 27.62 2.71 25.17
N SER A 215 27.43 2.01 26.30
CA SER A 215 27.36 2.65 27.62
C SER A 215 28.65 3.40 28.02
N LYS A 216 29.78 3.09 27.37
CA LYS A 216 31.06 3.77 27.61
C LYS A 216 31.21 5.05 26.80
N THR A 217 30.55 5.15 25.66
CA THR A 217 30.71 6.24 24.68
C THR A 217 29.50 7.16 24.59
N THR A 218 28.30 6.64 24.89
CA THR A 218 27.02 7.32 24.70
C THR A 218 26.12 7.15 25.92
N PRO A 219 25.32 8.17 26.28
CA PRO A 219 24.36 8.05 27.37
C PRO A 219 23.25 7.06 27.01
N VAL A 220 22.99 6.11 27.90
CA VAL A 220 21.89 5.14 27.76
C VAL A 220 20.71 5.62 28.60
N THR A 221 19.59 5.91 27.94
CA THR A 221 18.32 6.31 28.57
C THR A 221 17.31 5.19 28.44
N ALA A 222 16.57 4.90 29.50
CA ALA A 222 15.44 3.98 29.50
C ALA A 222 14.16 4.73 29.89
N CYS A 223 13.05 4.43 29.22
CA CYS A 223 11.72 4.97 29.53
C CYS A 223 10.75 3.84 29.86
N GLY A 224 9.83 4.10 30.79
CA GLY A 224 8.69 3.24 31.03
C GLY A 224 7.66 3.44 29.92
N LEU A 225 7.08 2.35 29.44
CA LEU A 225 6.01 2.38 28.45
C LEU A 225 4.64 2.44 29.15
N LEU A 226 3.72 3.17 28.55
CA LEU A 226 2.33 3.22 29.01
C LEU A 226 1.53 2.00 28.53
N GLU A 227 0.33 1.84 29.08
CA GLU A 227 -0.59 0.79 28.68
C GLU A 227 -0.88 0.88 27.17
N HIS A 228 -0.72 -0.25 26.47
CA HIS A 228 -0.86 -0.41 25.01
C HIS A 228 0.25 0.21 24.13
N GLU A 229 1.32 0.81 24.67
CA GLU A 229 2.42 1.33 23.83
C GLU A 229 3.30 0.23 23.20
N ASN A 230 3.24 -0.99 23.74
CA ASN A 230 3.88 -2.18 23.17
C ASN A 230 3.18 -2.69 21.91
N GLU A 231 1.90 -2.33 21.72
CA GLU A 231 1.10 -2.79 20.60
C GLU A 231 1.40 -2.01 19.33
N VAL A 232 1.31 -2.67 18.17
CA VAL A 232 1.55 -2.06 16.86
C VAL A 232 0.23 -1.62 16.24
N SER A 233 0.19 -0.37 15.75
CA SER A 233 -0.94 0.16 15.01
C SER A 233 -0.49 1.07 13.85
N VAL A 234 -1.45 1.69 13.17
CA VAL A 234 -1.21 2.67 12.12
C VAL A 234 -1.23 4.06 12.72
N LEU A 235 -0.06 4.68 12.81
CA LEU A 235 0.10 6.01 13.37
C LEU A 235 0.01 7.05 12.26
N HIS A 236 -0.79 8.09 12.49
CA HIS A 236 -0.91 9.25 11.62
C HIS A 236 -0.18 10.43 12.23
N PHE A 237 1.02 10.66 11.73
CA PHE A 237 1.79 11.83 12.07
C PHE A 237 1.35 12.99 11.18
N ARG A 238 1.50 14.22 11.67
CA ARG A 238 1.43 15.44 10.87
C ARG A 238 2.85 15.99 10.56
N PRO A 239 3.74 15.23 9.91
CA PRO A 239 4.90 15.77 9.22
C PRO A 239 4.42 16.25 7.84
N ILE A 240 5.26 16.93 7.08
CA ILE A 240 4.87 17.70 5.90
C ILE A 240 4.26 16.85 4.73
N PHE A 241 3.88 15.55 4.82
CA PHE A 241 3.46 14.68 3.65
C PHE A 241 1.95 14.27 3.48
N SER A 242 1.17 14.58 2.40
CA SER A 242 -0.34 14.41 2.20
C SER A 242 -1.40 15.54 2.54
N CYS A 243 -2.11 16.10 1.55
CA CYS A 243 -3.26 17.02 1.79
C CYS A 243 -4.43 16.39 2.59
N GLU A 244 -4.80 17.02 3.70
CA GLU A 244 -5.98 16.64 4.50
C GLU A 244 -7.22 17.48 4.15
N PHE A 245 -8.30 16.81 3.78
CA PHE A 245 -9.62 17.45 3.69
C PHE A 245 -10.29 17.37 5.05
N LYS A 246 -10.51 18.53 5.70
CA LYS A 246 -11.05 18.62 7.07
C LYS A 246 -12.42 17.92 7.29
N ASN A 247 -13.14 17.58 6.22
CA ASN A 247 -14.49 16.98 6.25
C ASN A 247 -14.63 15.76 5.31
N ALA A 248 -13.57 14.98 5.08
CA ALA A 248 -13.68 13.76 4.27
C ALA A 248 -12.91 12.60 4.91
N ASP A 249 -13.54 11.43 4.93
CA ASP A 249 -12.93 10.19 5.46
C ASP A 249 -11.82 9.65 4.55
N LYS A 250 -11.82 10.11 3.29
CA LYS A 250 -10.90 9.67 2.22
C LYS A 250 -9.86 10.74 1.96
N ASN A 251 -8.60 10.34 2.04
CA ASN A 251 -7.45 11.23 1.84
C ASN A 251 -6.76 10.87 0.53
N LYS A 252 -6.35 11.88 -0.25
CA LYS A 252 -5.57 11.66 -1.47
C LYS A 252 -4.12 11.37 -1.06
N MET A 253 -3.54 10.28 -1.57
CA MET A 253 -2.12 10.03 -1.47
C MET A 253 -1.35 11.01 -2.35
N GLU A 254 -0.29 11.60 -1.80
CA GLU A 254 0.70 12.37 -2.55
C GLU A 254 1.95 11.51 -2.75
N ARG A 255 2.54 11.58 -3.94
CA ARG A 255 3.76 10.83 -4.26
C ARG A 255 5.00 11.47 -3.63
N PHE A 256 4.99 12.79 -3.54
CA PHE A 256 6.12 13.58 -3.08
C PHE A 256 5.71 14.58 -2.00
N LEU A 257 6.74 15.11 -1.32
CA LEU A 257 6.60 16.17 -0.36
C LEU A 257 6.55 17.53 -1.05
N HIS A 258 5.45 18.26 -0.94
CA HIS A 258 5.38 19.62 -1.46
C HIS A 258 5.80 20.64 -0.39
N ALA A 259 6.76 21.50 -0.75
CA ALA A 259 7.20 22.59 0.12
C ALA A 259 6.04 23.55 0.43
N GLY A 260 5.96 23.99 1.69
CA GLY A 260 4.94 24.96 2.15
C GLY A 260 3.53 24.41 2.34
N ARG A 261 3.28 23.10 2.15
CA ARG A 261 2.00 22.46 2.43
C ARG A 261 2.07 21.60 3.69
N PHE A 262 1.05 21.70 4.53
CA PHE A 262 0.90 20.78 5.66
C PHE A 262 0.32 19.49 5.20
N SER A 263 0.74 18.42 5.86
CA SER A 263 0.21 17.14 5.51
C SER A 263 0.38 16.04 6.58
N ILE A 264 0.10 14.76 6.26
CA ILE A 264 0.00 13.62 7.19
C ILE A 264 0.66 12.32 6.67
N ALA A 265 1.76 11.90 7.30
CA ALA A 265 2.37 10.60 7.04
C ALA A 265 1.68 9.51 7.87
N SER A 266 1.42 8.36 7.25
CA SER A 266 0.85 7.19 7.90
C SER A 266 1.85 6.05 7.86
N VAL A 267 2.18 5.47 9.01
CA VAL A 267 3.23 4.44 9.16
C VAL A 267 2.81 3.40 10.19
N TYR A 268 3.26 2.16 10.03
CA TYR A 268 3.16 1.15 11.09
C TYR A 268 4.25 1.39 12.12
N ALA A 269 3.85 1.62 13.37
CA ALA A 269 4.78 1.78 14.47
C ALA A 269 4.10 1.33 15.78
N PRO A 270 4.89 1.11 16.86
CA PRO A 270 4.34 0.95 18.19
C PRO A 270 3.53 2.20 18.56
N ILE A 271 2.46 2.01 19.31
CA ILE A 271 1.57 3.09 19.67
C ILE A 271 2.30 4.06 20.61
N SER A 272 2.02 5.34 20.45
CA SER A 272 2.49 6.39 21.37
C SER A 272 1.35 7.36 21.62
N PHE A 273 1.30 7.93 22.82
CA PHE A 273 0.28 8.92 23.15
C PHE A 273 0.72 10.34 22.83
N SER A 274 -0.21 11.17 22.36
CA SER A 274 0.03 12.59 22.07
C SER A 274 0.15 13.39 23.40
N PRO A 275 0.93 14.49 23.49
CA PRO A 275 1.76 15.13 22.47
C PRO A 275 3.07 14.37 22.22
N PHE A 276 3.26 13.89 20.99
CA PHE A 276 4.48 13.22 20.57
C PHE A 276 5.09 13.98 19.39
N PRO A 277 6.09 14.86 19.60
CA PRO A 277 6.80 15.51 18.51
C PRO A 277 7.59 14.47 17.71
N THR A 278 7.59 14.58 16.39
CA THR A 278 8.17 13.58 15.49
C THR A 278 9.15 14.25 14.55
N ILE A 279 10.32 13.65 14.43
CA ILE A 279 11.37 14.06 13.48
C ILE A 279 11.52 12.92 12.48
N ILE A 280 11.47 13.26 11.20
CA ILE A 280 11.75 12.32 10.11
C ILE A 280 13.14 12.62 9.61
N LEU A 281 14.00 11.61 9.71
CA LEU A 281 15.36 11.64 9.24
C LEU A 281 15.46 10.80 7.96
N LYS A 282 16.14 11.33 6.94
CA LYS A 282 16.49 10.59 5.73
C LYS A 282 17.98 10.24 5.80
N ARG A 283 18.28 8.96 5.62
CA ARG A 283 19.65 8.47 5.50
C ARG A 283 19.92 8.17 4.02
N ALA A 284 20.97 8.79 3.46
CA ALA A 284 21.32 8.61 2.04
C ALA A 284 22.20 7.37 1.81
N VAL A 285 23.10 7.07 2.76
CA VAL A 285 24.01 5.91 2.75
C VAL A 285 24.04 5.32 4.15
N GLU A 286 24.20 4.00 4.28
CA GLU A 286 24.22 3.28 5.56
C GLU A 286 25.27 3.77 6.58
N ASP A 287 26.21 4.64 6.21
CA ASP A 287 27.16 5.29 7.12
C ASP A 287 27.07 6.83 7.13
N ALA A 288 26.23 7.44 6.31
CA ALA A 288 26.07 8.89 6.26
C ALA A 288 25.32 9.42 7.49
N THR A 289 25.65 10.67 7.86
CA THR A 289 24.91 11.41 8.88
C THR A 289 23.47 11.63 8.41
N PRO A 290 22.45 11.29 9.22
CA PRO A 290 21.07 11.44 8.83
C PRO A 290 20.68 12.92 8.65
N GLU A 291 20.03 13.25 7.55
CA GLU A 291 19.52 14.59 7.28
C GLU A 291 18.07 14.75 7.74
N VAL A 292 17.72 15.91 8.27
CA VAL A 292 16.34 16.20 8.70
C VAL A 292 15.46 16.45 7.48
N ALA A 293 14.55 15.52 7.21
CA ALA A 293 13.62 15.62 6.10
C ALA A 293 12.31 16.34 6.48
N ALA A 294 11.79 16.09 7.69
CA ALA A 294 10.58 16.75 8.15
C ALA A 294 10.48 16.79 9.68
N LEU A 295 9.74 17.78 10.17
CA LEU A 295 9.33 17.92 11.56
C LEU A 295 7.80 17.85 11.62
N GLY A 296 7.27 17.27 12.69
CA GLY A 296 5.82 17.13 12.87
C GLY A 296 5.45 16.71 14.27
N SER A 297 4.20 16.29 14.43
CA SER A 297 3.69 15.72 15.67
C SER A 297 2.69 14.61 15.39
N LEU A 298 2.53 13.67 16.31
CA LEU A 298 1.51 12.65 16.23
C LEU A 298 0.11 13.28 16.31
N LYS A 299 -0.72 13.01 15.29
CA LYS A 299 -2.08 13.53 15.21
C LYS A 299 -3.08 12.56 15.83
N THR A 300 -3.17 11.35 15.26
CA THR A 300 -4.07 10.28 15.72
C THR A 300 -3.48 8.92 15.40
N VAL A 301 -4.01 7.87 16.03
CA VAL A 301 -3.65 6.48 15.78
C VAL A 301 -4.94 5.77 15.40
N ASP A 302 -5.15 5.54 14.11
CA ASP A 302 -6.40 4.99 13.59
C ASP A 302 -6.09 3.98 12.47
N ARG A 303 -6.69 2.79 12.54
CA ARG A 303 -6.58 1.81 11.45
C ARG A 303 -7.50 2.13 10.27
N ASP A 304 -8.58 2.85 10.52
CA ASP A 304 -9.69 2.98 9.59
C ASP A 304 -9.52 4.14 8.60
N ARG A 305 -8.49 4.98 8.78
CA ARG A 305 -8.22 6.09 7.87
C ARG A 305 -7.95 5.59 6.45
N ILE A 306 -8.72 6.09 5.48
CA ILE A 306 -8.60 5.67 4.09
C ILE A 306 -7.65 6.61 3.35
N ILE A 307 -6.62 6.02 2.76
CA ILE A 307 -5.66 6.69 1.87
C ILE A 307 -5.88 6.13 0.46
N LEU A 308 -6.17 6.99 -0.50
CA LEU A 308 -6.43 6.61 -1.89
C LEU A 308 -5.31 7.11 -2.81
N LYS A 309 -4.68 6.17 -3.49
CA LYS A 309 -3.81 6.46 -4.63
C LYS A 309 -4.68 6.78 -5.84
N ARG A 310 -4.57 8.00 -6.36
CA ARG A 310 -5.22 8.43 -7.60
C ARG A 310 -4.33 8.07 -8.79
N LEU A 311 -4.96 7.73 -9.90
CA LEU A 311 -4.33 7.54 -11.20
C LEU A 311 -5.21 8.19 -12.25
N ILE A 312 -4.61 8.95 -13.15
CA ILE A 312 -5.29 9.64 -14.25
C ILE A 312 -4.90 8.97 -15.56
N LEU A 313 -5.88 8.39 -16.25
CA LEU A 313 -5.71 7.94 -17.62
C LEU A 313 -6.06 9.08 -18.57
N THR A 314 -5.18 9.35 -19.52
CA THR A 314 -5.32 10.42 -20.51
C THR A 314 -5.70 9.86 -21.87
N GLY A 315 -6.40 10.66 -22.66
CA GLY A 315 -6.78 10.33 -24.02
C GLY A 315 -6.98 11.58 -24.84
N TYR A 316 -6.76 11.45 -26.14
CA TYR A 316 -6.78 12.58 -27.07
C TYR A 316 -7.99 12.50 -27.99
N PRO A 317 -8.71 13.61 -28.21
CA PRO A 317 -9.82 13.65 -29.13
C PRO A 317 -9.31 13.50 -30.57
N GLN A 318 -9.94 12.59 -31.32
CA GLN A 318 -9.69 12.40 -32.74
C GLN A 318 -10.71 13.15 -33.59
N ARG A 319 -12.01 13.04 -33.24
CA ARG A 319 -13.11 13.73 -33.93
C ARG A 319 -14.03 14.36 -32.90
N VAL A 320 -14.31 15.64 -33.06
CA VAL A 320 -15.19 16.39 -32.16
C VAL A 320 -16.47 16.83 -32.86
N SER A 321 -17.57 16.71 -32.13
CA SER A 321 -18.90 17.17 -32.49
C SER A 321 -19.49 17.90 -31.29
N LYS A 322 -20.64 18.58 -31.46
CA LYS A 322 -21.22 19.49 -30.45
C LYS A 322 -21.23 18.92 -29.02
N ARG A 323 -21.79 17.72 -28.82
CA ARG A 323 -21.82 17.03 -27.51
C ARG A 323 -21.22 15.63 -27.55
N LYS A 324 -20.63 15.24 -28.68
CA LYS A 324 -20.08 13.91 -28.90
C LYS A 324 -18.62 14.05 -29.32
N ALA A 325 -17.74 13.27 -28.74
CA ALA A 325 -16.33 13.24 -29.14
C ALA A 325 -15.88 11.79 -29.31
N SER A 326 -15.03 11.53 -30.30
CA SER A 326 -14.31 10.27 -30.46
C SER A 326 -12.93 10.46 -29.84
N VAL A 327 -12.59 9.67 -28.83
CA VAL A 327 -11.32 9.73 -28.09
C VAL A 327 -10.49 8.49 -28.40
N LYS A 328 -9.19 8.66 -28.59
CA LYS A 328 -8.20 7.59 -28.84
C LYS A 328 -7.05 7.70 -27.83
N HIS A 329 -6.21 6.66 -27.76
CA HIS A 329 -5.00 6.58 -26.93
C HIS A 329 -5.25 6.54 -25.40
N MET A 330 -6.50 6.45 -24.96
CA MET A 330 -6.80 6.10 -23.57
C MET A 330 -6.77 4.57 -23.37
N PHE A 331 -7.29 3.82 -24.34
CA PHE A 331 -7.31 2.36 -24.35
C PHE A 331 -6.94 1.85 -25.74
N TYR A 332 -6.47 0.60 -25.79
CA TYR A 332 -6.09 -0.09 -27.03
C TYR A 332 -7.02 -1.26 -27.37
N ASN A 333 -7.78 -1.77 -26.39
CA ASN A 333 -8.76 -2.84 -26.60
C ASN A 333 -10.20 -2.33 -26.42
N PRO A 334 -11.17 -2.81 -27.22
CA PRO A 334 -12.57 -2.41 -27.12
C PRO A 334 -13.25 -2.99 -25.88
N GLU A 335 -12.76 -4.11 -25.36
CA GLU A 335 -13.24 -4.72 -24.11
C GLU A 335 -12.91 -3.86 -22.90
N ASP A 336 -11.73 -3.23 -22.88
CA ASP A 336 -11.33 -2.34 -21.81
C ASP A 336 -12.26 -1.11 -21.77
N VAL A 337 -12.62 -0.56 -22.93
CA VAL A 337 -13.61 0.54 -23.02
C VAL A 337 -14.97 0.14 -22.44
N LYS A 338 -15.42 -1.11 -22.66
CA LYS A 338 -16.68 -1.62 -22.08
C LYS A 338 -16.56 -1.77 -20.56
N PHE A 339 -15.43 -2.27 -20.06
CA PHE A 339 -15.17 -2.43 -18.63
C PHE A 339 -15.19 -1.08 -17.89
N PHE A 340 -14.55 -0.05 -18.45
CA PHE A 340 -14.50 1.29 -17.85
C PHE A 340 -15.69 2.19 -18.21
N LYS A 341 -16.69 1.68 -18.93
CA LYS A 341 -17.89 2.44 -19.35
C LYS A 341 -18.68 3.12 -18.22
N PRO A 342 -18.83 2.53 -17.01
CA PRO A 342 -19.57 3.16 -15.92
C PRO A 342 -18.91 4.42 -15.36
N LEU A 343 -17.64 4.67 -15.70
CA LEU A 343 -16.86 5.75 -15.12
C LEU A 343 -17.14 7.11 -15.76
N GLU A 344 -17.06 8.16 -14.95
CA GLU A 344 -17.16 9.54 -15.39
C GLU A 344 -15.80 10.00 -15.95
N ILE A 345 -15.85 10.59 -17.14
CA ILE A 345 -14.68 11.23 -17.77
C ILE A 345 -14.80 12.74 -17.63
N TYR A 346 -13.66 13.40 -17.56
CA TYR A 346 -13.58 14.86 -17.51
C TYR A 346 -12.47 15.37 -18.43
N THR A 347 -12.43 16.67 -18.68
CA THR A 347 -11.34 17.30 -19.45
C THR A 347 -10.56 18.24 -18.55
N LYS A 348 -9.32 18.59 -18.92
CA LYS A 348 -8.54 19.61 -18.20
C LYS A 348 -9.27 20.97 -18.11
N ARG A 349 -10.18 21.25 -19.06
CA ARG A 349 -11.07 22.43 -19.07
C ARG A 349 -12.40 22.22 -18.34
N SER A 350 -12.47 21.23 -17.45
CA SER A 350 -13.62 20.98 -16.57
C SER A 350 -14.92 20.61 -17.29
N LEU A 351 -14.87 20.14 -18.55
CA LEU A 351 -16.03 19.46 -19.13
C LEU A 351 -16.16 18.08 -18.49
N ARG A 352 -17.39 17.62 -18.32
CA ARG A 352 -17.70 16.28 -17.77
C ARG A 352 -18.54 15.49 -18.75
N GLY A 353 -18.45 14.17 -18.67
CA GLY A 353 -19.27 13.29 -19.48
C GLY A 353 -19.07 11.82 -19.18
N ARG A 354 -19.54 10.99 -20.11
CA ARG A 354 -19.53 9.52 -19.99
C ARG A 354 -19.17 8.84 -21.31
N ILE A 355 -18.71 7.61 -21.20
CA ILE A 355 -18.43 6.75 -22.35
C ILE A 355 -19.76 6.17 -22.88
N LYS A 356 -19.96 6.22 -24.19
CA LYS A 356 -21.15 5.68 -24.86
C LYS A 356 -20.90 4.27 -25.39
N GLU A 357 -19.96 4.14 -26.32
CA GLU A 357 -19.65 2.88 -27.02
C GLU A 357 -18.19 2.87 -27.51
N PRO A 358 -17.53 1.70 -27.54
CA PRO A 358 -16.28 1.54 -28.27
C PRO A 358 -16.49 1.68 -29.78
N VAL A 359 -15.45 2.11 -30.48
CA VAL A 359 -15.43 2.28 -31.93
C VAL A 359 -14.23 1.53 -32.50
N GLY A 360 -14.51 0.56 -33.37
CA GLY A 360 -13.47 -0.25 -34.01
C GLY A 360 -12.77 -1.21 -33.04
N THR A 361 -11.61 -1.68 -33.48
CA THR A 361 -10.81 -2.72 -32.79
C THR A 361 -9.67 -2.15 -31.94
N HIS A 362 -9.28 -0.90 -32.13
CA HIS A 362 -8.11 -0.29 -31.47
C HIS A 362 -8.45 0.55 -30.23
N GLY A 363 -9.51 0.21 -29.50
CA GLY A 363 -9.86 0.86 -28.22
C GLY A 363 -10.29 2.33 -28.31
N ALA A 364 -10.59 2.84 -29.51
CA ALA A 364 -11.20 4.16 -29.64
C ALA A 364 -12.62 4.14 -29.05
N MET A 365 -13.06 5.27 -28.49
CA MET A 365 -14.35 5.34 -27.81
C MET A 365 -15.11 6.61 -28.16
N LYS A 366 -16.44 6.49 -28.27
CA LYS A 366 -17.35 7.63 -28.35
C LYS A 366 -17.76 8.07 -26.96
N CYS A 367 -17.56 9.33 -26.68
CA CYS A 367 -17.86 10.00 -25.43
C CYS A 367 -18.99 11.01 -25.62
N LEU A 368 -19.85 11.15 -24.62
CA LEU A 368 -20.87 12.19 -24.55
C LEU A 368 -20.49 13.17 -23.46
N LEU A 369 -20.32 14.44 -23.83
CA LEU A 369 -19.85 15.52 -22.95
C LEU A 369 -20.95 16.59 -22.81
N ASN A 370 -20.90 17.34 -21.71
CA ASN A 370 -21.85 18.42 -21.44
C ASN A 370 -21.64 19.66 -22.33
N GLY A 371 -20.48 19.78 -22.98
CA GLY A 371 -20.11 20.90 -23.85
C GLY A 371 -19.32 20.46 -25.08
N VAL A 372 -18.92 21.44 -25.89
CA VAL A 372 -18.10 21.23 -27.09
C VAL A 372 -16.65 21.04 -26.67
N LEU A 373 -16.03 19.94 -27.11
CA LEU A 373 -14.62 19.64 -26.87
C LEU A 373 -13.77 20.25 -27.98
N GLU A 374 -12.66 20.90 -27.62
CA GLU A 374 -11.66 21.34 -28.59
C GLU A 374 -10.64 20.23 -28.90
N GLN A 375 -10.06 20.25 -30.11
CA GLN A 375 -9.09 19.22 -30.53
C GLN A 375 -7.80 19.22 -29.68
N ARG A 376 -7.44 20.36 -29.09
CA ARG A 376 -6.27 20.52 -28.22
C ARG A 376 -6.52 20.11 -26.76
N ASP A 377 -7.75 19.74 -26.42
CA ASP A 377 -8.08 19.34 -25.05
C ASP A 377 -7.74 17.87 -24.82
N THR A 378 -7.35 17.53 -23.60
CA THR A 378 -7.15 16.15 -23.18
C THR A 378 -8.34 15.66 -22.35
N VAL A 379 -8.81 14.47 -22.67
CA VAL A 379 -9.83 13.76 -21.89
C VAL A 379 -9.11 12.92 -20.84
N CYS A 380 -9.59 12.99 -19.61
CA CYS A 380 -9.00 12.38 -18.45
C CYS A 380 -10.04 11.50 -17.74
N MET A 381 -9.58 10.44 -17.10
CA MET A 381 -10.40 9.57 -16.25
C MET A 381 -9.66 9.27 -14.95
N ASN A 382 -10.36 9.39 -13.83
CA ASN A 382 -9.81 9.12 -12.52
C ASN A 382 -10.08 7.68 -12.08
N LEU A 383 -9.01 7.00 -11.69
CA LEU A 383 -9.02 5.70 -11.04
C LEU A 383 -8.44 5.84 -9.63
N TYR A 384 -9.01 5.13 -8.67
CA TYR A 384 -8.59 5.16 -7.27
C TYR A 384 -8.35 3.74 -6.77
N LYS A 385 -7.30 3.58 -5.98
CA LYS A 385 -7.01 2.34 -5.24
C LYS A 385 -6.66 2.71 -3.81
N ARG A 386 -7.14 1.92 -2.85
CA ARG A 386 -6.69 2.07 -1.47
C ARG A 386 -5.22 1.70 -1.33
N ALA A 387 -4.45 2.61 -0.76
CA ALA A 387 -3.05 2.43 -0.45
C ALA A 387 -2.91 2.20 1.05
N TYR A 388 -2.10 1.20 1.40
CA TYR A 388 -1.70 0.94 2.78
C TYR A 388 -0.23 1.34 2.94
N PRO A 389 0.19 1.76 4.15
CA PRO A 389 1.59 1.94 4.41
C PRO A 389 2.36 0.63 4.16
N LYS A 390 3.65 0.72 3.90
CA LYS A 390 4.52 -0.46 3.88
C LYS A 390 4.92 -0.78 5.31
N ARG A 391 4.92 -2.07 5.70
CA ARG A 391 5.49 -2.47 6.99
C ARG A 391 7.01 -2.36 6.93
N PRO A 392 7.65 -1.75 7.95
CA PRO A 392 9.10 -1.73 8.03
C PRO A 392 9.62 -3.14 8.39
N ASN A 393 10.72 -3.55 7.76
CA ASN A 393 11.40 -4.81 8.09
C ASN A 393 12.05 -4.74 9.48
N HIS A 394 12.56 -3.57 9.84
CA HIS A 394 13.17 -3.30 11.13
C HIS A 394 12.49 -2.08 11.77
N LEU A 395 11.92 -2.27 12.97
CA LEU A 395 11.28 -1.20 13.74
C LEU A 395 12.30 -0.28 14.41
N PHE A 396 13.50 -0.79 14.65
CA PHE A 396 14.60 -0.06 15.26
C PHE A 396 15.84 -0.18 14.39
N PRO A 397 16.47 0.94 14.00
CA PRO A 397 17.79 0.89 13.41
C PRO A 397 18.78 0.52 14.52
N LEU A 398 18.96 -0.78 14.76
CA LEU A 398 20.19 -1.23 15.37
C LEU A 398 21.26 -0.94 14.34
N SER A 399 22.04 0.12 14.54
CA SER A 399 23.21 0.43 13.71
C SER A 399 23.97 -0.89 13.48
N SER A 400 23.97 -1.35 12.22
CA SER A 400 24.81 -2.43 11.72
C SER A 400 26.24 -1.92 11.61
N ALA A 401 26.80 -1.41 12.71
CA ALA A 401 28.24 -1.28 12.82
C ALA A 401 28.81 -2.69 12.99
N SER A 402 29.31 -3.23 11.87
CA SER A 402 30.13 -4.44 11.71
C SER A 402 29.55 -5.75 12.25
N ASP A 403 28.73 -6.42 11.44
CA ASP A 403 28.66 -7.89 11.47
C ASP A 403 29.87 -8.46 10.69
N SER A 404 31.06 -8.31 11.26
CA SER A 404 32.22 -9.14 10.94
C SER A 404 33.26 -9.04 12.06
N LEU A 405 33.11 -9.90 13.06
CA LEU A 405 34.27 -10.43 13.76
C LEU A 405 34.26 -11.94 13.56
N PRO A 406 35.37 -12.54 13.06
CA PRO A 406 35.46 -13.97 12.85
C PRO A 406 35.36 -14.67 14.20
N CYS A 407 34.51 -15.69 14.28
CA CYS A 407 34.59 -16.68 15.35
C CYS A 407 36.01 -17.24 15.37
N MET A 408 36.80 -16.88 16.37
CA MET A 408 37.97 -17.69 16.71
C MET A 408 37.42 -18.94 17.41
N GLU A 409 37.52 -20.06 16.70
CA GLU A 409 37.32 -21.39 17.24
C GLU A 409 38.26 -21.60 18.43
N ASP A 410 37.69 -21.90 19.59
CA ASP A 410 38.41 -22.59 20.66
C ASP A 410 38.80 -23.98 20.14
N GLN A 411 40.04 -24.12 19.67
CA GLN A 411 40.68 -25.42 19.52
C GLN A 411 41.70 -25.62 20.64
N ASN A 412 41.51 -26.76 21.31
CA ASN A 412 42.42 -27.52 22.16
C ASN A 412 42.38 -27.26 23.66
N ALA A 413 41.58 -28.12 24.30
CA ALA A 413 42.04 -28.94 25.40
C ALA A 413 43.48 -29.46 25.18
N VAL A 414 44.38 -29.16 26.13
CA VAL A 414 45.07 -30.12 27.02
C VAL A 414 45.34 -29.40 28.34
#